data_AF-A0A9Q9MQU4-F1
#
_entry.id   AF-A0A9Q9MQU4-F1
#
_cell.length_a   1.000
_cell.length_b   1.000
_cell.length_c   1.000
_cell.angle_alpha   90.00
_cell.angle_beta   90.00
_cell.angle_gamma   90.00
#
_symmetry.space_group_name_H-M   'P 1'
#
loop_
_entity.id
_entity.type
_entity.pdbx_description
1 polymer ?
#
loop_
_entity_poly.entity_id
_entity_poly.type
_entity_poly.pdbx_seq_one_letter_code
_entity_poly.pdbx_strand_id
1 'polypeptide(L)'
;MYGSGSRMSNVIPEVADVHVGRQAIYDRRGDVAAFELLFRNSPGARSATNGGVLATSQVMVAAFTTVGVRELAGGRPCFINLTADFLLGELPVPFAPEHAVLEVLETVDVDDRLVAGVANLVERGYVIALDDFVSGSGHERLFELATYVKVDFLGTTPAQRQAILDVRRAHPHLRFVAERLETAADVAEAHDRGYELFQGYALSRPAVVTARTLSASRLRCVHLLGLLMAPDVGLDRIVSIVSSDPALSYRMLQAVNTAAAGAAHRVSSVHEAVVMLGTAQIRNWVTLMLIGDLTEAGEEQTADILVHAQLCRLVAEGNGVDGDEAFTAGLLDAVAALLGLPIEDLAGRLPLAPIVRDALLDGTGPLGDVLATVHAHERGAPDSAGGAAVLTHHDVLTRQLAAMAWATRTAQAIRSN
;
A
#
# COMPACT_ATOMS: atom_id res chain seq x y z
N MET A 1 52.99 -8.27 -12.99
CA MET A 1 52.85 -6.88 -12.49
C MET A 1 51.99 -6.14 -13.51
N TYR A 2 50.79 -5.64 -13.30
CA TYR A 2 49.86 -5.52 -12.16
C TYR A 2 48.45 -5.54 -12.77
N GLY A 3 47.50 -6.20 -12.11
CA GLY A 3 46.10 -6.25 -12.52
C GLY A 3 45.40 -4.90 -12.34
N SER A 4 44.57 -4.53 -13.30
CA SER A 4 43.57 -3.47 -13.16
C SER A 4 42.31 -4.09 -12.55
N GLY A 5 42.24 -4.09 -11.23
CA GLY A 5 41.00 -4.38 -10.52
C GLY A 5 39.96 -3.32 -10.84
N SER A 6 38.86 -3.72 -11.48
CA SER A 6 37.62 -2.94 -11.50
C SER A 6 37.21 -2.67 -10.07
N ARG A 7 37.39 -1.42 -9.62
CA ARG A 7 36.82 -0.94 -8.36
C ARG A 7 35.31 -1.02 -8.53
N MET A 8 34.67 -1.95 -7.82
CA MET A 8 33.25 -1.80 -7.50
C MET A 8 33.14 -0.46 -6.77
N SER A 9 32.49 0.51 -7.40
CA SER A 9 32.07 1.73 -6.74
C SER A 9 31.20 1.31 -5.56
N ASN A 10 31.65 1.59 -4.34
CA ASN A 10 30.78 1.62 -3.17
C ASN A 10 29.73 2.70 -3.45
N VAL A 11 28.59 2.31 -4.00
CA VAL A 11 27.41 3.15 -4.07
C VAL A 11 26.97 3.33 -2.63
N ILE A 12 27.29 4.48 -2.05
CA ILE A 12 26.73 4.88 -0.76
C ILE A 12 25.22 4.96 -0.99
N PRO A 13 24.38 4.22 -0.24
CA PRO A 13 22.94 4.29 -0.41
C PRO A 13 22.48 5.73 -0.24
N GLU A 14 21.69 6.20 -1.20
CA GLU A 14 21.17 7.56 -1.20
C GLU A 14 20.28 7.76 0.03
N VAL A 15 20.52 8.87 0.73
CA VAL A 15 19.75 9.24 1.91
C VAL A 15 18.59 10.10 1.43
N ALA A 16 17.38 9.59 1.55
CA ALA A 16 16.16 10.31 1.23
C ALA A 16 15.48 10.81 2.52
N ASP A 17 14.88 11.99 2.45
CA ASP A 17 13.98 12.47 3.48
C ASP A 17 12.56 11.99 3.18
N VAL A 18 11.93 11.38 4.18
CA VAL A 18 10.54 10.94 4.11
C VAL A 18 9.73 11.76 5.09
N HIS A 19 8.63 12.34 4.59
CA HIS A 19 7.76 13.20 5.37
C HIS A 19 6.40 12.53 5.58
N VAL A 20 6.06 12.30 6.84
CA VAL A 20 4.74 11.80 7.22
C VAL A 20 4.06 12.88 8.04
N GLY A 21 2.94 13.39 7.54
CA GLY A 21 2.06 14.23 8.33
C GLY A 21 1.33 13.40 9.36
N ARG A 22 1.13 13.95 10.55
CA ARG A 22 0.25 13.36 11.57
C ARG A 22 -0.63 14.42 12.21
N GLN A 23 -1.85 14.06 12.54
CA GLN A 23 -2.73 14.91 13.33
C GLN A 23 -3.30 14.12 14.51
N ALA A 24 -3.31 14.72 15.70
CA ALA A 24 -3.81 14.06 16.90
C ALA A 24 -5.34 13.99 16.90
N ILE A 25 -5.86 12.85 17.31
CA ILE A 25 -7.27 12.61 17.63
C ILE A 25 -7.37 12.50 19.15
N TYR A 26 -8.24 13.30 19.75
CA TYR A 26 -8.41 13.42 21.20
C TYR A 26 -9.64 12.64 21.65
N ASP A 27 -9.60 12.10 22.88
CA ASP A 27 -10.79 11.58 23.53
C ASP A 27 -11.57 12.66 24.30
N ARG A 28 -12.67 12.25 24.92
CA ARG A 28 -13.52 13.13 25.74
C ARG A 28 -12.83 13.75 26.96
N ARG A 29 -11.68 13.22 27.39
CA ARG A 29 -10.89 13.74 28.51
C ARG A 29 -9.87 14.78 28.06
N GLY A 30 -9.70 14.96 26.75
CA GLY A 30 -8.67 15.79 26.16
C GLY A 30 -7.31 15.09 26.06
N ASP A 31 -7.27 13.77 26.29
CA ASP A 31 -6.06 12.99 26.09
C ASP A 31 -5.96 12.57 24.62
N VAL A 32 -4.75 12.56 24.07
CA VAL A 32 -4.54 12.06 22.71
C VAL A 32 -4.81 10.55 22.69
N ALA A 33 -5.79 10.14 21.90
CA ALA A 33 -6.24 8.76 21.76
C ALA A 33 -5.58 8.05 20.56
N ALA A 34 -5.40 8.76 19.45
CA ALA A 34 -4.88 8.23 18.19
C ALA A 34 -4.23 9.33 17.35
N PHE A 35 -3.69 8.94 16.19
CA PHE A 35 -3.22 9.87 15.17
C PHE A 35 -3.76 9.49 13.81
N GLU A 36 -4.15 10.46 13.00
CA GLU A 36 -4.36 10.27 11.56
C GLU A 36 -3.04 10.53 10.82
N LEU A 37 -2.68 9.64 9.90
CA LEU A 37 -1.47 9.76 9.08
C LEU A 37 -1.81 10.33 7.71
N LEU A 38 -1.07 11.38 7.33
CA LEU A 38 -1.32 12.15 6.12
C LEU A 38 -0.06 12.17 5.25
N PHE A 39 -0.23 12.04 3.94
CA PHE A 39 0.89 12.22 3.02
C PHE A 39 1.35 13.68 2.96
N ARG A 40 2.66 13.90 2.89
CA ARG A 40 3.28 15.22 2.73
C ARG A 40 4.43 15.14 1.74
N ASN A 41 4.33 15.87 0.63
CA ASN A 41 5.40 15.98 -0.35
C ASN A 41 6.61 16.80 0.13
N SER A 42 6.46 17.60 1.19
CA SER A 42 7.56 18.43 1.72
C SER A 42 7.29 18.86 3.17
N PRO A 43 8.33 19.30 3.92
CA PRO A 43 8.19 19.78 5.29
C PRO A 43 7.27 21.00 5.44
N GLY A 44 7.11 21.79 4.36
CA GLY A 44 6.35 23.04 4.34
C GLY A 44 4.95 22.93 3.73
N ALA A 45 4.52 21.74 3.29
CA ALA A 45 3.21 21.55 2.68
C ALA A 45 2.09 21.86 3.68
N ARG A 46 1.32 22.92 3.40
CA ARG A 46 0.24 23.43 4.27
C ARG A 46 -1.08 22.69 4.11
N SER A 47 -1.25 21.93 3.04
CA SER A 47 -2.42 21.09 2.79
C SER A 47 -1.99 19.63 2.66
N ALA A 48 -2.85 18.72 3.11
CA ALA A 48 -2.82 17.36 2.62
C ALA A 48 -3.29 17.39 1.17
N THR A 49 -2.47 16.89 0.25
CA THR A 49 -3.02 16.41 -1.02
C THR A 49 -3.77 15.13 -0.68
N ASN A 50 -5.06 15.02 -1.02
CA ASN A 50 -5.76 13.74 -1.09
C ASN A 50 -5.04 12.92 -2.17
N GLY A 51 -3.97 12.26 -1.74
CA GLY A 51 -3.04 11.60 -2.62
C GLY A 51 -3.65 10.27 -3.03
N GLY A 52 -3.61 9.95 -4.32
CA GLY A 52 -4.03 8.65 -4.81
C GLY A 52 -3.17 7.51 -4.26
N VAL A 53 -3.23 6.38 -4.93
CA VAL A 53 -2.68 5.12 -4.41
C VAL A 53 -1.18 5.19 -4.14
N LEU A 54 -0.41 5.92 -4.96
CA LEU A 54 1.04 6.10 -4.77
C LEU A 54 1.37 6.84 -3.47
N ALA A 55 0.65 7.90 -3.15
CA ALA A 55 0.82 8.65 -1.91
C ALA A 55 0.44 7.81 -0.69
N THR A 56 -0.67 7.06 -0.79
CA THR A 56 -1.13 6.13 0.25
C THR A 56 -0.09 5.03 0.49
N SER A 57 0.45 4.44 -0.58
CA SER A 57 1.54 3.45 -0.52
C SER A 57 2.79 4.02 0.14
N GLN A 58 3.19 5.24 -0.23
CA GLN A 58 4.35 5.91 0.36
C GLN A 58 4.15 6.20 1.85
N VAL A 59 2.96 6.65 2.28
CA VAL A 59 2.66 6.85 3.71
C VAL A 59 2.73 5.53 4.46
N MET A 60 2.13 4.47 3.94
CA MET A 60 2.15 3.16 4.59
C MET A 60 3.57 2.60 4.68
N VAL A 61 4.34 2.65 3.59
CA VAL A 61 5.74 2.21 3.59
C VAL A 61 6.57 3.07 4.53
N ALA A 62 6.44 4.39 4.48
CA ALA A 62 7.13 5.32 5.36
C ALA A 62 6.81 5.05 6.84
N ALA A 63 5.53 4.98 7.18
CA ALA A 63 5.07 4.88 8.54
C ALA A 63 5.45 3.55 9.19
N PHE A 64 5.38 2.45 8.44
CA PHE A 64 5.57 1.11 9.00
C PHE A 64 6.95 0.52 8.75
N THR A 65 7.70 1.01 7.77
CA THR A 65 9.02 0.45 7.42
C THR A 65 10.18 1.40 7.68
N THR A 66 9.92 2.71 7.77
CA THR A 66 10.98 3.74 7.84
C THR A 66 10.96 4.51 9.15
N VAL A 67 9.89 5.25 9.42
CA VAL A 67 9.72 6.08 10.63
C VAL A 67 9.37 5.19 11.81
N GLY A 68 8.43 4.28 11.61
CA GLY A 68 7.87 3.44 12.66
C GLY A 68 6.70 4.13 13.37
N VAL A 69 5.63 3.38 13.56
CA VAL A 69 4.40 3.81 14.25
C VAL A 69 4.66 4.33 15.65
N ARG A 70 5.67 3.82 16.37
CA ARG A 70 6.00 4.34 17.70
C ARG A 70 6.55 5.77 17.66
N GLU A 71 7.37 6.11 16.70
CA GLU A 71 7.90 7.47 16.55
C GLU A 71 6.79 8.43 16.08
N LEU A 72 5.90 7.95 15.22
CA LEU A 72 4.76 8.73 14.72
C LEU A 72 3.66 8.93 15.77
N ALA A 73 3.28 7.88 16.48
CA ALA A 73 2.06 7.82 17.28
C ALA A 73 2.29 7.44 18.75
N GLY A 74 3.52 7.19 19.18
CA GLY A 74 3.81 6.80 20.57
C GLY A 74 3.24 5.44 20.97
N GLY A 75 2.93 4.57 20.00
CA GLY A 75 2.25 3.29 20.22
C GLY A 75 0.72 3.38 20.25
N ARG A 76 0.15 4.55 19.93
CA ARG A 76 -1.30 4.73 19.74
C ARG A 76 -1.73 4.29 18.33
N PRO A 77 -3.01 3.98 18.12
CA PRO A 77 -3.54 3.65 16.79
C PRO A 77 -3.28 4.77 15.78
N CYS A 78 -2.95 4.36 14.56
CA CYS A 78 -2.83 5.22 13.39
C CYS A 78 -4.02 5.01 12.46
N PHE A 79 -4.78 6.06 12.21
CA PHE A 79 -5.81 6.10 11.18
C PHE A 79 -5.14 6.35 9.81
N ILE A 80 -5.47 5.52 8.83
CA ILE A 80 -4.80 5.45 7.53
C ILE A 80 -5.86 5.34 6.43
N ASN A 81 -5.86 6.33 5.56
CA ASN A 81 -6.68 6.40 4.36
C ASN A 81 -6.34 5.21 3.44
N LEU A 82 -7.35 4.43 3.06
CA LEU A 82 -7.21 3.39 2.06
C LEU A 82 -8.05 3.70 0.82
N THR A 83 -7.43 3.51 -0.34
CA THR A 83 -8.14 3.52 -1.62
C THR A 83 -8.84 2.18 -1.86
N ALA A 84 -9.74 2.15 -2.85
CA ALA A 84 -10.46 0.94 -3.25
C ALA A 84 -9.50 -0.24 -3.55
N ASP A 85 -8.31 0.03 -4.11
CA ASP A 85 -7.33 -0.98 -4.49
C ASP A 85 -6.86 -1.83 -3.29
N PHE A 86 -6.67 -1.20 -2.11
CA PHE A 86 -6.31 -1.92 -0.89
C PHE A 86 -7.51 -2.64 -0.27
N LEU A 87 -8.68 -2.02 -0.33
CA LEU A 87 -9.92 -2.57 0.22
C LEU A 87 -10.39 -3.81 -0.55
N LEU A 88 -10.20 -3.81 -1.87
CA LEU A 88 -10.53 -4.93 -2.77
C LEU A 88 -9.46 -6.03 -2.78
N GLY A 89 -8.31 -5.81 -2.14
CA GLY A 89 -7.18 -6.74 -2.14
C GLY A 89 -6.35 -6.74 -3.43
N GLU A 90 -6.56 -5.77 -4.32
CA GLU A 90 -5.76 -5.61 -5.54
C GLU A 90 -4.33 -5.13 -5.21
N LEU A 91 -4.19 -4.38 -4.12
CA LEU A 91 -2.91 -4.05 -3.49
C LEU A 91 -2.86 -4.56 -2.05
N PRO A 92 -1.69 -5.01 -1.57
CA PRO A 92 -1.59 -5.58 -0.24
C PRO A 92 -1.51 -4.50 0.84
N VAL A 93 -2.14 -4.75 1.99
CA VAL A 93 -1.92 -3.96 3.21
C VAL A 93 -0.60 -4.42 3.88
N PRO A 94 0.40 -3.54 4.07
CA PRO A 94 1.75 -3.93 4.47
C PRO A 94 1.94 -3.91 5.99
N PHE A 95 0.94 -4.07 6.83
CA PHE A 95 1.17 -4.08 8.28
C PHE A 95 0.16 -4.96 8.98
N ALA A 96 0.49 -5.42 10.17
CA ALA A 96 -0.44 -6.17 10.99
C ALA A 96 -1.45 -5.21 11.66
N PRO A 97 -2.63 -5.70 12.07
CA PRO A 97 -3.75 -4.86 12.47
C PRO A 97 -3.58 -4.11 13.79
N GLU A 98 -2.61 -4.45 14.64
CA GLU A 98 -2.55 -4.04 16.05
C GLU A 98 -2.45 -2.53 16.26
N HIS A 99 -1.98 -1.77 15.26
CA HIS A 99 -1.75 -0.34 15.35
C HIS A 99 -2.40 0.47 14.22
N ALA A 100 -3.27 -0.15 13.42
CA ALA A 100 -3.85 0.49 12.26
C ALA A 100 -5.38 0.49 12.31
N VAL A 101 -5.96 1.66 12.07
CA VAL A 101 -7.37 1.83 11.74
C VAL A 101 -7.42 2.21 10.26
N LEU A 102 -8.10 1.40 9.46
CA LEU A 102 -8.21 1.59 8.01
C LEU A 102 -9.42 2.47 7.72
N GLU A 103 -9.19 3.62 7.08
CA GLU A 103 -10.24 4.55 6.70
C GLU A 103 -10.73 4.27 5.28
N VAL A 104 -12.03 3.99 5.15
CA VAL A 104 -12.71 3.94 3.86
C VAL A 104 -13.11 5.36 3.50
N LEU A 105 -12.52 5.86 2.41
CA LEU A 105 -12.77 7.20 1.90
C LEU A 105 -14.22 7.37 1.41
N GLU A 106 -14.75 8.57 1.60
CA GLU A 106 -16.04 9.06 1.09
C GLU A 106 -16.21 8.92 -0.44
N THR A 107 -15.10 8.96 -1.17
CA THR A 107 -14.96 8.90 -2.63
C THR A 107 -14.95 7.48 -3.17
N VAL A 108 -14.89 6.48 -2.30
CA VAL A 108 -14.91 5.06 -2.68
C VAL A 108 -16.35 4.59 -2.81
N ASP A 109 -16.73 4.13 -4.00
CA ASP A 109 -18.04 3.55 -4.27
C ASP A 109 -18.23 2.20 -3.55
N VAL A 110 -19.30 2.06 -2.78
CA VAL A 110 -19.58 0.87 -1.95
C VAL A 110 -20.49 -0.13 -2.66
N ASP A 111 -19.89 -0.97 -3.49
CA ASP A 111 -20.55 -2.12 -4.13
C ASP A 111 -20.39 -3.44 -3.33
N ASP A 112 -20.97 -4.53 -3.84
CA ASP A 112 -20.89 -5.85 -3.18
C ASP A 112 -19.46 -6.36 -3.04
N ARG A 113 -18.58 -6.04 -4.00
CA ARG A 113 -17.17 -6.45 -3.99
C ARG A 113 -16.42 -5.70 -2.90
N LEU A 114 -16.64 -4.40 -2.76
CA LEU A 114 -16.02 -3.60 -1.71
C LEU A 114 -16.45 -4.08 -0.34
N VAL A 115 -17.75 -4.35 -0.13
CA VAL A 115 -18.25 -4.89 1.15
C VAL A 115 -17.56 -6.21 1.50
N ALA A 116 -17.39 -7.12 0.54
CA ALA A 116 -16.68 -8.37 0.74
C ALA A 116 -15.18 -8.16 1.06
N GLY A 117 -14.52 -7.22 0.39
CA GLY A 117 -13.13 -6.86 0.65
C GLY A 117 -12.92 -6.28 2.05
N VAL A 118 -13.78 -5.34 2.48
CA VAL A 118 -13.78 -4.80 3.85
C VAL A 118 -14.05 -5.90 4.87
N ALA A 119 -14.99 -6.81 4.61
CA ALA A 119 -15.26 -7.94 5.49
C ALA A 119 -14.02 -8.85 5.66
N ASN A 120 -13.29 -9.12 4.58
CA ASN A 120 -12.05 -9.89 4.65
C ASN A 120 -10.98 -9.20 5.53
N LEU A 121 -10.87 -7.87 5.45
CA LEU A 121 -9.98 -7.11 6.33
C LEU A 121 -10.41 -7.20 7.80
N VAL A 122 -11.72 -7.09 8.08
CA VAL A 122 -12.24 -7.27 9.44
C VAL A 122 -11.97 -8.69 9.97
N GLU A 123 -12.16 -9.73 9.16
CA GLU A 123 -11.83 -11.12 9.52
C GLU A 123 -10.34 -11.32 9.85
N ARG A 124 -9.46 -10.55 9.20
CA ARG A 124 -8.01 -10.50 9.47
C ARG A 124 -7.65 -9.66 10.69
N GLY A 125 -8.63 -9.06 11.37
CA GLY A 125 -8.47 -8.32 12.62
C GLY A 125 -8.29 -6.82 12.46
N TYR A 126 -8.39 -6.26 11.24
CA TYR A 126 -8.28 -4.82 11.04
C TYR A 126 -9.51 -4.08 11.56
N VAL A 127 -9.29 -2.88 12.07
CA VAL A 127 -10.34 -1.98 12.52
C VAL A 127 -10.67 -1.00 11.39
N ILE A 128 -11.96 -0.82 11.10
CA ILE A 128 -12.44 0.01 9.98
C ILE A 128 -13.05 1.32 10.50
N ALA A 129 -12.77 2.41 9.80
CA ALA A 129 -13.37 3.72 9.97
C ALA A 129 -14.00 4.20 8.66
N LEU A 130 -15.14 4.87 8.73
CA LEU A 130 -15.75 5.56 7.59
C LEU A 130 -15.38 7.04 7.66
N ASP A 131 -14.68 7.55 6.65
CA ASP A 131 -14.16 8.92 6.60
C ASP A 131 -15.20 9.89 5.99
N ASP A 132 -15.24 11.14 6.48
CA ASP A 132 -16.14 12.22 6.01
C ASP A 132 -17.59 11.72 5.72
N PHE A 133 -18.18 10.92 6.62
CA PHE A 133 -19.43 10.20 6.34
C PHE A 133 -20.64 11.12 6.12
N VAL A 134 -21.41 10.82 5.06
CA VAL A 134 -22.67 11.50 4.73
C VAL A 134 -23.80 10.49 4.58
N SER A 135 -24.96 10.78 5.16
CA SER A 135 -26.16 9.95 4.99
C SER A 135 -26.64 9.91 3.55
N GLY A 136 -27.00 8.72 3.06
CA GLY A 136 -27.40 8.44 1.68
C GLY A 136 -26.24 8.20 0.72
N SER A 137 -25.00 8.08 1.21
CA SER A 137 -23.81 7.83 0.39
C SER A 137 -23.71 6.38 -0.12
N GLY A 138 -24.34 5.43 0.57
CA GLY A 138 -24.17 4.00 0.34
C GLY A 138 -23.16 3.37 1.31
N HIS A 139 -22.35 4.16 2.00
CA HIS A 139 -21.41 3.69 3.02
C HIS A 139 -22.11 3.12 4.27
N GLU A 140 -23.42 3.34 4.44
CA GLU A 140 -24.23 2.67 5.47
C GLU A 140 -24.14 1.15 5.40
N ARG A 141 -23.88 0.61 4.21
CA ARG A 141 -23.67 -0.83 4.00
C ARG A 141 -22.49 -1.40 4.80
N LEU A 142 -21.57 -0.54 5.23
CA LEU A 142 -20.38 -0.90 6.00
C LEU A 142 -20.57 -0.72 7.51
N PHE A 143 -21.73 -0.27 8.00
CA PHE A 143 -21.94 -0.03 9.45
C PHE A 143 -21.73 -1.27 10.32
N GLU A 144 -22.07 -2.46 9.85
CA GLU A 144 -21.81 -3.71 10.58
C GLU A 144 -20.33 -4.09 10.63
N LEU A 145 -19.53 -3.57 9.70
CA LEU A 145 -18.09 -3.84 9.59
C LEU A 145 -17.23 -2.72 10.20
N ALA A 146 -17.79 -1.51 10.33
CA ALA A 146 -17.11 -0.34 10.84
C ALA A 146 -17.07 -0.30 12.38
N THR A 147 -16.01 0.28 12.91
CA THR A 147 -15.88 0.64 14.32
C THR A 147 -16.02 2.15 14.53
N TYR A 148 -15.53 2.94 13.58
CA TYR A 148 -15.59 4.40 13.65
C TYR A 148 -16.38 5.00 12.49
N VAL A 149 -17.08 6.10 12.78
CA VAL A 149 -17.67 6.98 11.77
C VAL A 149 -17.16 8.39 12.04
N LYS A 150 -16.42 8.95 11.08
CA LYS A 150 -15.91 10.31 11.14
C LYS A 150 -16.91 11.25 10.46
N VAL A 151 -17.15 12.41 11.07
CA VAL A 151 -18.18 13.38 10.65
C VAL A 151 -17.61 14.78 10.57
N ASP A 152 -17.51 15.31 9.34
CA ASP A 152 -17.05 16.67 9.06
C ASP A 152 -18.02 17.73 9.62
N PHE A 153 -17.59 18.50 10.62
CA PHE A 153 -18.40 19.58 11.21
C PHE A 153 -18.57 20.79 10.29
N LEU A 154 -17.62 21.06 9.40
CA LEU A 154 -17.71 22.16 8.42
C LEU A 154 -18.56 21.76 7.22
N GLY A 155 -18.47 20.49 6.81
CA GLY A 155 -19.20 19.92 5.68
C GLY A 155 -20.65 19.54 5.98
N THR A 156 -21.06 19.51 7.26
CA THR A 156 -22.40 19.08 7.67
C THR A 156 -23.17 20.19 8.40
N THR A 157 -24.50 20.17 8.24
CA THR A 157 -25.42 20.98 9.03
C THR A 157 -25.73 20.30 10.39
N PRO A 158 -26.18 21.05 11.41
CA PRO A 158 -26.61 20.46 12.68
C PRO A 158 -27.68 19.36 12.54
N ALA A 159 -28.58 19.48 11.57
CA ALA A 159 -29.61 18.48 11.29
C ALA A 159 -29.01 17.20 10.71
N GLN A 160 -28.06 17.32 9.77
CA GLN A 160 -27.33 16.16 9.23
C GLN A 160 -26.51 15.46 10.31
N ARG A 161 -25.78 16.20 11.16
CA ARG A 161 -25.05 15.61 12.29
C ARG A 161 -25.96 14.83 13.22
N GLN A 162 -27.14 15.37 13.54
CA GLN A 162 -28.10 14.65 14.39
C GLN A 162 -28.62 13.38 13.72
N ALA A 163 -28.92 13.42 12.43
CA ALA A 163 -29.37 12.25 11.68
C ALA A 163 -28.29 11.15 11.64
N ILE A 164 -27.02 11.54 11.46
CA ILE A 164 -25.88 10.61 11.52
C ILE A 164 -25.75 9.99 12.92
N LEU A 165 -25.87 10.78 13.99
CA LEU A 165 -25.80 10.26 15.36
C LEU A 165 -26.97 9.32 15.71
N ASP A 166 -28.15 9.54 15.13
CA ASP A 166 -29.31 8.68 15.37
C ASP A 166 -29.11 7.23 14.88
N VAL A 167 -28.17 7.00 13.94
CA VAL A 167 -27.73 5.67 13.48
C VAL A 167 -27.25 4.80 14.65
N ARG A 168 -26.70 5.41 15.70
CA ARG A 168 -26.24 4.73 16.91
C ARG A 168 -27.32 3.87 17.58
N ARG A 169 -28.60 4.21 17.40
CA ARG A 169 -29.72 3.42 17.95
C ARG A 169 -29.79 2.03 17.33
N ALA A 170 -29.48 1.92 16.04
CA ALA A 170 -29.42 0.65 15.32
C ALA A 170 -28.03 0.00 15.43
N HIS A 171 -26.98 0.80 15.50
CA HIS A 171 -25.57 0.36 15.50
C HIS A 171 -24.82 0.90 16.74
N PRO A 172 -25.09 0.36 17.94
CA PRO A 172 -24.55 0.90 19.20
C PRO A 172 -23.03 0.68 19.37
N HIS A 173 -22.42 -0.17 18.54
CA HIS A 173 -20.97 -0.42 18.51
C HIS A 173 -20.18 0.69 17.82
N LEU A 174 -20.82 1.50 16.97
CA LEU A 174 -20.16 2.60 16.27
C LEU A 174 -19.72 3.69 17.25
N ARG A 175 -18.47 4.14 17.07
CA ARG A 175 -17.89 5.27 17.78
C ARG A 175 -17.76 6.44 16.82
N PHE A 176 -18.17 7.63 17.25
CA PHE A 176 -18.20 8.79 16.38
C PHE A 176 -16.98 9.68 16.63
N VAL A 177 -16.34 10.09 15.53
CA VAL A 177 -15.23 11.04 15.51
C VAL A 177 -15.76 12.35 14.93
N ALA A 178 -15.66 13.43 15.70
CA ALA A 178 -15.95 14.78 15.21
C ALA A 178 -14.68 15.36 14.59
N GLU A 179 -14.73 15.69 13.31
CA GLU A 179 -13.57 16.20 12.57
C GLU A 179 -13.81 17.60 12.00
N ARG A 180 -12.71 18.24 11.58
CA ARG A 180 -12.65 19.66 11.15
C ARG A 180 -13.21 20.65 12.18
N LEU A 181 -13.00 20.39 13.47
CA LEU A 181 -13.34 21.32 14.56
C LEU A 181 -12.40 22.55 14.52
N GLU A 182 -12.92 23.73 14.19
CA GLU A 182 -12.12 24.95 14.04
C GLU A 182 -12.16 25.87 15.26
N THR A 183 -13.22 25.77 16.07
CA THR A 183 -13.44 26.63 17.23
C THR A 183 -13.69 25.82 18.50
N ALA A 184 -13.50 26.46 19.67
CA ALA A 184 -13.86 25.87 20.96
C ALA A 184 -15.37 25.59 21.08
N ALA A 185 -16.20 26.34 20.35
CA ALA A 185 -17.64 26.11 20.30
C ALA A 185 -17.97 24.80 19.57
N ASP A 186 -17.27 24.49 18.48
CA ASP A 186 -17.46 23.22 17.74
C ASP A 186 -17.09 22.03 18.64
N VAL A 187 -15.97 22.13 19.38
CA VAL A 187 -15.54 21.09 20.32
C VAL A 187 -16.57 20.89 21.43
N ALA A 188 -17.11 21.96 22.00
CA ALA A 188 -18.16 21.89 23.02
C ALA A 188 -19.44 21.26 22.45
N GLU A 189 -19.89 21.68 21.26
CA GLU A 189 -21.05 21.11 20.59
C GLU A 189 -20.88 19.59 20.36
N ALA A 190 -19.74 19.18 19.79
CA ALA A 190 -19.43 17.77 19.56
C ALA A 190 -19.44 16.97 20.88
N HIS A 191 -18.82 17.53 21.93
CA HIS A 191 -18.75 16.88 23.24
C HIS A 191 -20.14 16.67 23.84
N ASP A 192 -21.00 17.70 23.79
CA ASP A 192 -22.35 17.67 24.36
C ASP A 192 -23.30 16.77 23.58
N ARG A 193 -23.10 16.64 22.27
CA ARG A 193 -23.86 15.70 21.40
C ARG A 193 -23.46 14.24 21.55
N GLY A 194 -22.39 13.94 22.29
CA GLY A 194 -22.01 12.58 22.63
C GLY A 194 -20.98 11.92 21.71
N TYR A 195 -20.22 12.70 20.91
CA TYR A 195 -19.06 12.18 20.17
C TYR A 195 -17.99 11.63 21.13
N GLU A 196 -17.31 10.55 20.74
CA GLU A 196 -16.27 9.92 21.56
C GLU A 196 -14.86 10.45 21.28
N LEU A 197 -14.62 10.91 20.06
CA LEU A 197 -13.31 11.33 19.57
C LEU A 197 -13.42 12.66 18.84
N PHE A 198 -12.34 13.45 18.86
CA PHE A 198 -12.31 14.83 18.37
C PHE A 198 -11.02 15.13 17.62
N GLN A 199 -11.16 15.78 16.46
CA GLN A 199 -10.05 16.19 15.61
C GLN A 199 -10.36 17.54 14.96
N GLY A 200 -9.34 18.40 14.86
CA GLY A 200 -9.50 19.70 14.22
C GLY A 200 -8.48 20.72 14.70
N TYR A 201 -8.41 21.86 13.99
CA TYR A 201 -7.44 22.92 14.25
C TYR A 201 -7.67 23.63 15.59
N ALA A 202 -8.86 23.56 16.17
CA ALA A 202 -9.13 24.00 17.54
C ALA A 202 -8.31 23.24 18.59
N LEU A 203 -7.95 21.98 18.30
CA LEU A 203 -7.26 21.06 19.21
C LEU A 203 -5.77 20.95 18.86
N SER A 204 -5.48 20.61 17.60
CA SER A 204 -4.11 20.55 17.10
C SER A 204 -4.04 20.68 15.59
N ARG A 205 -2.96 21.30 15.11
CA ARG A 205 -2.65 21.34 13.69
C ARG A 205 -1.83 20.10 13.28
N PRO A 206 -1.95 19.64 12.04
CA PRO A 206 -1.07 18.62 11.49
C PRO A 206 0.40 18.99 11.69
N ALA A 207 1.18 18.04 12.17
CA ALA A 207 2.62 18.16 12.33
C ALA A 207 3.31 17.23 11.31
N VAL A 208 4.42 17.67 10.74
CA VAL A 208 5.24 16.83 9.87
C VAL A 208 6.33 16.17 10.70
N VAL A 209 6.42 14.84 10.60
CA VAL A 209 7.55 14.07 11.09
C VAL A 209 8.44 13.75 9.89
N THR A 210 9.70 14.16 9.97
CA THR A 210 10.71 13.88 8.94
C THR A 210 11.64 12.81 9.47
N ALA A 211 11.76 11.70 8.75
CA ALA A 211 12.80 10.71 9.00
C ALA A 211 13.73 10.63 7.79
N ARG A 212 15.01 10.42 8.09
CA ARG A 212 16.00 10.06 7.07
C ARG A 212 15.95 8.56 6.88
N THR A 213 15.83 8.13 5.63
CA THR A 213 15.90 6.72 5.25
C THR A 213 16.99 6.50 4.23
N LEU A 214 17.49 5.27 4.22
CA LEU A 214 18.20 4.77 3.07
C LEU A 214 17.17 4.37 2.00
N SER A 215 17.43 4.73 0.75
CA SER A 215 16.70 4.20 -0.40
C SER A 215 17.15 2.77 -0.65
N ALA A 216 16.20 1.85 -0.70
CA ALA A 216 16.49 0.46 -1.06
C ALA A 216 16.85 0.37 -2.54
N SER A 217 17.79 -0.51 -2.88
CA SER A 217 18.11 -0.74 -4.27
C SER A 217 16.91 -1.37 -4.98
N ARG A 218 16.35 -0.70 -6.00
CA ARG A 218 15.29 -1.25 -6.87
C ARG A 218 15.63 -2.65 -7.37
N LEU A 219 16.89 -2.85 -7.79
CA LEU A 219 17.39 -4.15 -8.23
C LEU A 219 17.33 -5.22 -7.13
N ARG A 220 17.63 -4.86 -5.88
CA ARG A 220 17.52 -5.78 -4.73
C ARG A 220 16.06 -6.08 -4.39
N CYS A 221 15.17 -5.12 -4.53
CA CYS A 221 13.72 -5.33 -4.40
C CYS A 221 13.19 -6.29 -5.47
N VAL A 222 13.52 -6.07 -6.74
CA VAL A 222 13.18 -6.97 -7.87
C VAL A 222 13.68 -8.39 -7.60
N HIS A 223 14.93 -8.53 -7.17
CA HIS A 223 15.51 -9.82 -6.81
C HIS A 223 14.75 -10.50 -5.67
N LEU A 224 14.52 -9.78 -4.56
CA LEU A 224 13.82 -10.31 -3.41
C LEU A 224 12.40 -10.75 -3.77
N LEU A 225 11.70 -9.95 -4.56
CA LEU A 225 10.34 -10.25 -5.01
C LEU A 225 10.28 -11.50 -5.89
N GLY A 226 11.15 -11.60 -6.89
CA GLY A 226 11.24 -12.79 -7.75
C GLY A 226 11.65 -14.06 -7.01
N LEU A 227 12.40 -13.95 -5.90
CA LEU A 227 12.66 -15.07 -5.01
C LEU A 227 11.42 -15.47 -4.19
N LEU A 228 10.68 -14.49 -3.65
CA LEU A 228 9.52 -14.72 -2.78
C LEU A 228 8.30 -15.33 -3.51
N MET A 229 8.38 -15.47 -4.83
CA MET A 229 7.41 -16.18 -5.64
C MET A 229 7.57 -17.71 -5.58
N ALA A 230 8.67 -18.23 -5.01
CA ALA A 230 8.79 -19.67 -4.78
C ALA A 230 8.00 -20.09 -3.53
N PRO A 231 7.13 -21.12 -3.59
CA PRO A 231 6.34 -21.57 -2.43
C PRO A 231 7.22 -22.03 -1.26
N ASP A 232 8.37 -22.66 -1.56
CA ASP A 232 9.31 -23.20 -0.56
C ASP A 232 10.66 -22.47 -0.57
N VAL A 233 10.64 -21.14 -0.58
CA VAL A 233 11.88 -20.36 -0.49
C VAL A 233 12.62 -20.61 0.83
N GLY A 234 13.88 -21.04 0.75
CA GLY A 234 14.75 -21.16 1.91
C GLY A 234 15.04 -19.81 2.56
N LEU A 235 14.79 -19.69 3.86
CA LEU A 235 14.99 -18.47 4.67
C LEU A 235 16.40 -17.87 4.50
N ASP A 236 17.44 -18.70 4.43
CA ASP A 236 18.83 -18.24 4.28
C ASP A 236 19.05 -17.41 3.01
N ARG A 237 18.31 -17.72 1.94
CA ARG A 237 18.40 -16.96 0.69
C ARG A 237 17.78 -15.58 0.83
N ILE A 238 16.62 -15.49 1.49
CA ILE A 238 15.96 -14.22 1.80
C ILE A 238 16.88 -13.36 2.66
N VAL A 239 17.40 -13.94 3.75
CA VAL A 239 18.31 -13.27 4.68
C VAL A 239 19.56 -12.77 3.96
N SER A 240 20.13 -13.57 3.05
CA SER A 240 21.30 -13.17 2.26
C SER A 240 21.03 -11.94 1.38
N ILE A 241 19.90 -11.89 0.68
CA ILE A 241 19.53 -10.72 -0.15
C ILE A 241 19.30 -9.50 0.72
N VAL A 242 18.50 -9.64 1.79
CA VAL A 242 18.19 -8.52 2.70
C VAL A 242 19.46 -8.00 3.36
N SER A 243 20.34 -8.88 3.84
CA SER A 243 21.61 -8.51 4.49
C SER A 243 22.60 -7.84 3.53
N SER A 244 22.45 -8.06 2.22
CA SER A 244 23.28 -7.42 1.20
C SER A 244 22.88 -5.98 0.86
N ASP A 245 21.73 -5.52 1.37
CA ASP A 245 21.23 -4.16 1.19
C ASP A 245 20.95 -3.53 2.58
N PRO A 246 21.73 -2.52 2.99
CA PRO A 246 21.56 -1.87 4.29
C PRO A 246 20.17 -1.24 4.50
N ALA A 247 19.53 -0.75 3.44
CA ALA A 247 18.21 -0.14 3.52
C ALA A 247 17.13 -1.22 3.76
N LEU A 248 17.18 -2.34 3.03
CA LEU A 248 16.28 -3.47 3.26
C LEU A 248 16.47 -4.03 4.66
N SER A 249 17.72 -4.24 5.09
CA SER A 249 18.04 -4.71 6.45
C SER A 249 17.44 -3.80 7.52
N TYR A 250 17.65 -2.49 7.39
CA TYR A 250 17.10 -1.50 8.31
C TYR A 250 15.57 -1.53 8.32
N ARG A 251 14.92 -1.52 7.14
CA ARG A 251 13.46 -1.52 7.02
C ARG A 251 12.84 -2.77 7.65
N MET A 252 13.41 -3.95 7.42
CA MET A 252 12.92 -5.21 8.00
C MET A 252 13.06 -5.23 9.53
N LEU A 253 14.19 -4.74 10.07
CA LEU A 253 14.35 -4.62 11.52
C LEU A 253 13.38 -3.60 12.13
N GLN A 254 13.18 -2.47 11.45
CA GLN A 254 12.26 -1.43 11.88
C GLN A 254 10.81 -1.94 11.88
N ALA A 255 10.43 -2.74 10.90
CA ALA A 255 9.13 -3.42 10.80
C ALA A 255 8.74 -4.13 12.09
N VAL A 256 9.61 -5.04 12.49
CA VAL A 256 9.35 -5.98 13.57
C VAL A 256 9.39 -5.26 14.91
N ASN A 257 10.34 -4.35 15.07
CA ASN A 257 10.44 -3.54 16.28
C ASN A 257 9.31 -2.51 16.42
N THR A 258 8.65 -2.14 15.31
CA THR A 258 7.46 -1.29 15.31
C THR A 258 6.23 -2.08 15.75
N ALA A 259 6.03 -3.30 15.23
CA ALA A 259 4.92 -4.17 15.64
C ALA A 259 5.05 -4.69 17.08
N ALA A 260 6.28 -4.92 17.56
CA ALA A 260 6.56 -5.40 18.92
C ALA A 260 6.64 -4.27 19.97
N ALA A 261 5.92 -3.16 19.79
CA ALA A 261 6.02 -1.97 20.63
C ALA A 261 5.64 -2.25 22.10
N GLY A 262 6.62 -2.62 22.92
CA GLY A 262 6.43 -2.99 24.34
C GLY A 262 7.14 -4.29 24.76
N ALA A 263 7.67 -5.06 23.80
CA ALA A 263 8.47 -6.23 24.11
C ALA A 263 9.79 -5.85 24.81
N ALA A 264 10.20 -6.66 25.80
CA ALA A 264 11.46 -6.48 26.51
C ALA A 264 12.69 -6.69 25.61
N HIS A 265 12.52 -7.35 24.47
CA HIS A 265 13.57 -7.67 23.51
C HIS A 265 13.33 -6.92 22.20
N ARG A 266 14.34 -6.16 21.74
CA ARG A 266 14.36 -5.58 20.40
C ARG A 266 15.06 -6.57 19.46
N VAL A 267 14.45 -6.81 18.32
CA VAL A 267 15.01 -7.64 17.26
C VAL A 267 16.18 -6.90 16.63
N SER A 268 17.36 -7.51 16.68
CA SER A 268 18.60 -6.94 16.11
C SER A 268 19.19 -7.78 14.98
N SER A 269 18.56 -8.91 14.63
CA SER A 269 19.01 -9.82 13.58
C SER A 269 18.07 -9.80 12.39
N VAL A 270 18.62 -9.66 11.19
CA VAL A 270 17.86 -9.78 9.93
C VAL A 270 17.19 -11.15 9.82
N HIS A 271 17.87 -12.22 10.27
CA HIS A 271 17.29 -13.56 10.27
C HIS A 271 16.03 -13.63 11.14
N GLU A 272 16.11 -13.12 12.37
CA GLU A 272 14.97 -13.08 13.28
C GLU A 272 13.83 -12.22 12.72
N ALA A 273 14.15 -11.06 12.14
CA ALA A 273 13.14 -10.20 11.51
C ALA A 273 12.42 -10.88 10.34
N VAL A 274 13.17 -11.57 9.46
CA VAL A 274 12.60 -12.31 8.34
C VAL A 274 11.70 -13.45 8.81
N VAL A 275 12.10 -14.17 9.87
CA VAL A 275 11.29 -15.25 10.46
C VAL A 275 9.99 -14.71 11.06
N MET A 276 10.06 -13.58 11.77
CA MET A 276 8.88 -12.98 12.42
C MET A 276 7.90 -12.37 11.42
N LEU A 277 8.39 -11.74 10.35
CA LEU A 277 7.54 -11.16 9.30
C LEU A 277 6.90 -12.24 8.41
N GLY A 278 7.66 -13.30 8.11
CA GLY A 278 7.26 -14.30 7.12
C GLY A 278 7.30 -13.79 5.68
N THR A 279 7.24 -14.72 4.73
CA THR A 279 7.45 -14.43 3.30
C THR A 279 6.35 -13.56 2.70
N ALA A 280 5.09 -13.77 3.11
CA ALA A 280 3.95 -13.01 2.59
C ALA A 280 4.03 -11.51 2.94
N GLN A 281 4.36 -11.17 4.19
CA GLN A 281 4.50 -9.78 4.62
C GLN A 281 5.66 -9.09 3.89
N ILE A 282 6.79 -9.78 3.78
CA ILE A 282 7.97 -9.28 3.07
C ILE A 282 7.64 -9.03 1.59
N ARG A 283 6.90 -9.96 0.94
CA ARG A 283 6.46 -9.79 -0.44
C ARG A 283 5.61 -8.52 -0.61
N ASN A 284 4.61 -8.34 0.24
CA ASN A 284 3.73 -7.17 0.22
C ASN A 284 4.51 -5.85 0.34
N TRP A 285 5.51 -5.83 1.23
CA TRP A 285 6.37 -4.68 1.45
C TRP A 285 7.19 -4.34 0.21
N VAL A 286 7.86 -5.34 -0.34
CA VAL A 286 8.74 -5.16 -1.49
C VAL A 286 7.93 -4.72 -2.71
N THR A 287 6.72 -5.26 -2.90
CA THR A 287 5.78 -4.82 -3.94
C THR A 287 5.43 -3.34 -3.78
N LEU A 288 5.02 -2.89 -2.58
CA LEU A 288 4.70 -1.47 -2.36
C LEU A 288 5.91 -0.54 -2.43
N MET A 289 7.10 -1.00 -2.02
CA MET A 289 8.34 -0.23 -2.20
C MET A 289 8.63 -0.02 -3.68
N LEU A 290 8.50 -1.05 -4.52
CA LEU A 290 8.67 -0.92 -5.96
C LEU A 290 7.65 0.04 -6.55
N ILE A 291 6.36 -0.11 -6.22
CA ILE A 291 5.28 0.77 -6.71
C ILE A 291 5.50 2.22 -6.24
N GLY A 292 5.84 2.45 -4.97
CA GLY A 292 6.09 3.77 -4.42
C GLY A 292 7.30 4.48 -5.05
N ASP A 293 8.33 3.72 -5.42
CA ASP A 293 9.56 4.21 -6.06
C ASP A 293 9.36 4.49 -7.57
N LEU A 294 8.26 4.04 -8.18
CA LEU A 294 7.93 4.37 -9.58
C LEU A 294 7.61 5.86 -9.78
N THR A 295 7.29 6.59 -8.72
CA THR A 295 7.03 8.03 -8.77
C THR A 295 8.17 8.85 -9.39
N GLU A 296 9.40 8.35 -9.37
CA GLU A 296 10.56 8.98 -10.03
C GLU A 296 10.61 8.75 -11.55
N ALA A 297 9.88 7.77 -12.09
CA ALA A 297 9.86 7.42 -13.51
C ALA A 297 8.89 8.29 -14.35
N GLY A 298 8.11 9.17 -13.70
CA GLY A 298 7.07 9.97 -14.35
C GLY A 298 5.72 9.25 -14.44
N GLU A 299 4.64 10.02 -14.57
CA GLU A 299 3.26 9.51 -14.49
C GLU A 299 2.92 8.51 -15.61
N GLU A 300 3.28 8.82 -16.85
CA GLU A 300 2.99 7.96 -18.03
C GLU A 300 3.70 6.61 -17.92
N GLN A 301 4.99 6.63 -17.58
CA GLN A 301 5.78 5.42 -17.43
C GLN A 301 5.34 4.57 -16.24
N THR A 302 4.92 5.22 -15.14
CA THR A 302 4.31 4.52 -13.99
C THR A 302 2.98 3.87 -14.39
N ALA A 303 2.14 4.58 -15.13
CA ALA A 303 0.87 4.05 -15.61
C ALA A 303 1.10 2.82 -16.50
N ASP A 304 2.03 2.88 -17.45
CA ASP A 304 2.34 1.74 -18.34
C ASP A 304 2.77 0.49 -17.57
N ILE A 305 3.67 0.64 -16.58
CA ILE A 305 4.13 -0.47 -15.73
C ILE A 305 2.96 -1.08 -14.96
N LEU A 306 2.10 -0.23 -14.39
CA LEU A 306 0.93 -0.67 -13.62
C LEU A 306 -0.14 -1.33 -14.52
N VAL A 307 -0.36 -0.80 -15.73
CA VAL A 307 -1.24 -1.41 -16.74
C VAL A 307 -0.73 -2.80 -17.11
N HIS A 308 0.56 -2.93 -17.38
CA HIS A 308 1.16 -4.21 -17.76
C HIS A 308 1.01 -5.25 -16.64
N ALA A 309 1.36 -4.89 -15.41
CA ALA A 309 1.21 -5.77 -14.24
C ALA A 309 -0.25 -6.19 -13.99
N GLN A 310 -1.17 -5.22 -14.04
CA GLN A 310 -2.60 -5.50 -13.83
C GLN A 310 -3.22 -6.29 -14.98
N LEU A 311 -2.77 -6.08 -16.22
CA LEU A 311 -3.22 -6.87 -17.35
C LEU A 311 -2.78 -8.34 -17.21
N CYS A 312 -1.56 -8.59 -16.74
CA CYS A 312 -1.09 -9.94 -16.43
C CYS A 312 -2.00 -10.63 -15.39
N ARG A 313 -2.36 -9.93 -14.31
CA ARG A 313 -3.32 -10.42 -13.32
C ARG A 313 -4.66 -10.79 -13.94
N LEU A 314 -5.27 -9.87 -14.71
CA LEU A 314 -6.58 -10.08 -15.30
C LEU A 314 -6.57 -11.19 -16.37
N VAL A 315 -5.46 -11.35 -17.09
CA VAL A 315 -5.28 -12.44 -18.06
C VAL A 315 -5.11 -13.78 -17.34
N ALA A 316 -4.49 -13.82 -16.16
CA ALA A 316 -4.41 -15.03 -15.35
C ALA A 316 -5.79 -15.53 -14.85
N GLU A 317 -6.76 -14.62 -14.67
CA GLU A 317 -8.13 -14.98 -14.27
C GLU A 317 -8.77 -15.96 -15.27
N GLY A 318 -9.09 -17.16 -14.79
CA GLY A 318 -9.69 -18.23 -15.60
C GLY A 318 -8.69 -19.17 -16.27
N ASN A 319 -7.37 -18.91 -16.15
CA ASN A 319 -6.31 -19.76 -16.71
C ASN A 319 -5.59 -20.63 -15.67
N GLY A 320 -6.13 -20.73 -14.45
CA GLY A 320 -5.57 -21.58 -13.39
C GLY A 320 -4.26 -21.06 -12.79
N VAL A 321 -3.91 -19.81 -13.06
CA VAL A 321 -2.75 -19.10 -12.49
C VAL A 321 -3.25 -18.16 -11.41
N ASP A 322 -2.50 -18.08 -10.31
CA ASP A 322 -2.80 -17.13 -9.25
C ASP A 322 -2.61 -15.68 -9.75
N GLY A 323 -3.62 -14.84 -9.53
CA GLY A 323 -3.62 -13.47 -10.04
C GLY A 323 -2.55 -12.58 -9.40
N ASP A 324 -2.18 -12.82 -8.13
CA ASP A 324 -1.12 -12.08 -7.46
C ASP A 324 0.26 -12.52 -7.94
N GLU A 325 0.42 -13.81 -8.23
CA GLU A 325 1.63 -14.30 -8.89
C GLU A 325 1.80 -13.68 -10.28
N ALA A 326 0.72 -13.64 -11.08
CA ALA A 326 0.74 -13.03 -12.41
C ALA A 326 0.98 -11.51 -12.36
N PHE A 327 0.37 -10.80 -11.41
CA PHE A 327 0.64 -9.39 -11.16
C PHE A 327 2.12 -9.15 -10.86
N THR A 328 2.67 -9.96 -9.95
CA THR A 328 4.06 -9.85 -9.52
C THR A 328 5.01 -10.12 -10.68
N ALA A 329 4.75 -11.14 -11.49
CA ALA A 329 5.53 -11.46 -12.67
C ALA A 329 5.51 -10.33 -13.71
N GLY A 330 4.33 -9.76 -14.00
CA GLY A 330 4.22 -8.61 -14.90
C GLY A 330 4.92 -7.35 -14.35
N LEU A 331 4.81 -7.08 -13.04
CA LEU A 331 5.55 -5.98 -12.41
C LEU A 331 7.07 -6.16 -12.54
N LEU A 332 7.58 -7.38 -12.34
CA LEU A 332 9.00 -7.69 -12.48
C LEU A 332 9.48 -7.51 -13.92
N ASP A 333 8.69 -7.96 -14.90
CA ASP A 333 8.99 -7.82 -16.33
C ASP A 333 9.08 -6.33 -16.72
N ALA A 334 8.06 -5.54 -16.39
CA ALA A 334 8.00 -4.12 -16.72
C ALA A 334 9.08 -3.30 -16.00
N VAL A 335 9.38 -3.59 -14.72
CA VAL A 335 10.45 -2.91 -13.98
C VAL A 335 11.83 -3.29 -14.51
N ALA A 336 12.04 -4.54 -14.93
CA ALA A 336 13.31 -4.95 -15.54
C ALA A 336 13.58 -4.21 -16.85
N ALA A 337 12.54 -4.06 -17.69
CA ALA A 337 12.60 -3.25 -18.90
C ALA A 337 12.92 -1.78 -18.60
N LEU A 338 12.30 -1.19 -17.58
CA LEU A 338 12.59 0.18 -17.12
C LEU A 338 14.06 0.36 -16.70
N LEU A 339 14.63 -0.63 -16.02
CA LEU A 339 16.02 -0.60 -15.58
C LEU A 339 17.03 -0.86 -16.72
N GLY A 340 16.55 -1.12 -17.93
CA GLY A 340 17.40 -1.46 -19.08
C GLY A 340 18.17 -2.77 -18.88
N LEU A 341 17.63 -3.67 -18.05
CA LEU A 341 18.22 -4.97 -17.78
C LEU A 341 17.64 -5.98 -18.78
N PRO A 342 18.46 -6.58 -19.66
CA PRO A 342 18.03 -7.74 -20.43
C PRO A 342 17.45 -8.79 -19.48
N ILE A 343 16.33 -9.42 -19.85
CA ILE A 343 15.67 -10.42 -19.01
C ILE A 343 16.62 -11.60 -18.72
N GLU A 344 17.54 -11.86 -19.64
CA GLU A 344 18.64 -12.81 -19.56
C GLU A 344 19.65 -12.44 -18.47
N ASP A 345 19.98 -11.16 -18.35
CA ASP A 345 20.84 -10.65 -17.29
C ASP A 345 20.12 -10.68 -15.95
N LEU A 346 18.81 -10.41 -15.92
CA LEU A 346 18.01 -10.47 -14.71
C LEU A 346 18.00 -11.90 -14.16
N ALA A 347 17.61 -12.87 -14.97
CA ALA A 347 17.47 -14.25 -14.51
C ALA A 347 18.80 -15.04 -14.45
N GLY A 348 19.82 -14.61 -15.19
CA GLY A 348 21.19 -15.14 -15.09
C GLY A 348 21.95 -14.62 -13.86
N ARG A 349 21.64 -13.42 -13.38
CA ARG A 349 22.33 -12.77 -12.23
C ARG A 349 21.53 -12.85 -10.94
N LEU A 350 20.23 -13.10 -11.01
CA LEU A 350 19.35 -13.18 -9.85
C LEU A 350 18.79 -14.59 -9.69
N PRO A 351 18.92 -15.22 -8.52
CA PRO A 351 18.26 -16.49 -8.26
C PRO A 351 16.74 -16.28 -8.08
N LEU A 352 16.03 -16.30 -9.19
CA LEU A 352 14.56 -16.26 -9.26
C LEU A 352 13.94 -17.62 -8.90
N ALA A 353 12.68 -17.62 -8.48
CA ALA A 353 11.89 -18.84 -8.41
C ALA A 353 11.82 -19.51 -9.79
N PRO A 354 11.85 -20.86 -9.90
CA PRO A 354 11.79 -21.54 -11.20
C PRO A 354 10.60 -21.09 -12.04
N ILE A 355 9.41 -20.96 -11.45
CA ILE A 355 8.20 -20.51 -12.16
C ILE A 355 8.34 -19.12 -12.78
N VAL A 356 9.06 -18.20 -12.13
CA VAL A 356 9.30 -16.84 -12.62
C VAL A 356 10.42 -16.84 -13.65
N ARG A 357 11.49 -17.59 -13.38
CA ARG A 357 12.61 -17.74 -14.31
C ARG A 357 12.15 -18.32 -15.64
N ASP A 358 11.43 -19.44 -15.60
CA ASP A 358 10.99 -20.19 -16.77
C ASP A 358 9.97 -19.36 -17.59
N ALA A 359 9.18 -18.52 -16.93
CA ALA A 359 8.27 -17.58 -17.58
C ALA A 359 8.98 -16.39 -18.23
N LEU A 360 9.90 -15.73 -17.52
CA LEU A 360 10.60 -14.54 -18.01
C LEU A 360 11.69 -14.86 -19.05
N LEU A 361 12.43 -15.97 -18.88
CA LEU A 361 13.53 -16.35 -19.79
C LEU A 361 13.04 -17.18 -20.96
N ASP A 362 12.38 -18.29 -20.65
CA ASP A 362 12.10 -19.33 -21.63
C ASP A 362 10.71 -19.14 -22.25
N GLY A 363 9.89 -18.24 -21.69
CA GLY A 363 8.50 -18.04 -22.10
C GLY A 363 7.64 -19.27 -21.86
N THR A 364 7.97 -20.09 -20.85
CA THR A 364 7.33 -21.38 -20.61
C THR A 364 6.53 -21.42 -19.32
N GLY A 365 5.59 -22.36 -19.27
CA GLY A 365 4.71 -22.57 -18.12
C GLY A 365 3.57 -21.55 -18.04
N PRO A 366 2.69 -21.68 -17.03
CA PRO A 366 1.46 -20.90 -16.98
C PRO A 366 1.67 -19.38 -16.90
N LEU A 367 2.69 -18.93 -16.16
CA LEU A 367 3.08 -17.51 -16.13
C LEU A 367 3.70 -17.04 -17.45
N GLY A 368 4.45 -17.92 -18.13
CA GLY A 368 5.00 -17.64 -19.46
C GLY A 368 3.90 -17.44 -20.49
N ASP A 369 2.84 -18.26 -20.45
CA ASP A 369 1.67 -18.11 -21.32
C ASP A 369 0.94 -16.77 -21.10
N VAL A 370 0.80 -16.35 -19.84
CA VAL A 370 0.23 -15.03 -19.48
C VAL A 370 1.08 -13.90 -20.05
N LEU A 371 2.39 -13.89 -19.79
CA LEU A 371 3.30 -12.85 -20.29
C LEU A 371 3.32 -12.81 -21.82
N ALA A 372 3.39 -13.97 -22.47
CA ALA A 372 3.37 -14.08 -23.92
C ALA A 372 2.07 -13.50 -24.52
N THR A 373 0.92 -13.76 -23.89
CA THR A 373 -0.38 -13.20 -24.29
C THR A 373 -0.38 -11.68 -24.19
N VAL A 374 0.13 -11.14 -23.08
CA VAL A 374 0.20 -9.68 -22.85
C VAL A 374 1.17 -9.03 -23.84
N HIS A 375 2.39 -9.54 -24.02
CA HIS A 375 3.36 -9.00 -24.97
C HIS A 375 2.90 -9.08 -26.42
N ALA A 376 2.20 -10.15 -26.80
CA ALA A 376 1.64 -10.30 -28.14
C ALA A 376 0.58 -9.23 -28.41
N HIS A 377 -0.25 -8.96 -27.41
CA HIS A 377 -1.27 -7.91 -27.46
C HIS A 377 -0.65 -6.51 -27.57
N GLU A 378 0.31 -6.17 -26.71
CA GLU A 378 1.00 -4.87 -26.70
C GLU A 378 1.77 -4.59 -28.00
N ARG A 379 2.31 -5.63 -28.65
CA ARG A 379 2.99 -5.53 -29.96
C ARG A 379 2.04 -5.48 -31.16
N GLY A 380 0.73 -5.57 -30.94
CA GLY A 380 -0.26 -5.64 -32.02
C GLY A 380 -0.20 -6.92 -32.85
N ALA A 381 0.33 -8.01 -32.26
CA ALA A 381 0.46 -9.31 -32.88
C ALA A 381 -0.21 -10.42 -32.04
N PRO A 382 -1.51 -10.31 -31.72
CA PRO A 382 -2.20 -11.20 -30.77
C PRO A 382 -2.23 -12.67 -31.24
N ASP A 383 -2.16 -12.92 -32.55
CA ASP A 383 -2.13 -14.27 -33.13
C ASP A 383 -0.79 -15.00 -32.94
N SER A 384 0.22 -14.32 -32.38
CA SER A 384 1.56 -14.88 -32.14
C SER A 384 1.78 -15.48 -30.75
N ALA A 385 0.81 -15.37 -29.85
CA ALA A 385 0.88 -15.97 -28.52
C ALA A 385 0.83 -17.50 -28.63
N GLY A 386 1.94 -18.17 -28.33
CA GLY A 386 2.14 -19.62 -28.48
C GLY A 386 1.57 -20.49 -27.35
N GLY A 387 0.68 -19.97 -26.51
CA GLY A 387 0.02 -20.69 -25.41
C GLY A 387 -1.46 -20.88 -25.70
N ALA A 388 -2.04 -22.00 -25.27
CA ALA A 388 -3.41 -22.41 -25.57
C ALA A 388 -4.45 -21.29 -25.35
N ALA A 389 -4.84 -20.60 -26.42
CA ALA A 389 -5.73 -19.45 -26.37
C ALA A 389 -7.14 -19.86 -25.90
N VAL A 390 -7.41 -19.68 -24.60
CA VAL A 390 -8.77 -19.67 -24.03
C VAL A 390 -9.39 -18.26 -24.18
N LEU A 391 -8.56 -17.22 -24.30
CA LEU A 391 -9.00 -15.83 -24.40
C LEU A 391 -8.92 -15.32 -25.84
N THR A 392 -9.98 -14.68 -26.30
CA THR A 392 -9.99 -14.00 -27.60
C THR A 392 -9.26 -12.65 -27.52
N HIS A 393 -8.88 -12.09 -28.67
CA HIS A 393 -8.33 -10.72 -28.72
C HIS A 393 -9.29 -9.69 -28.08
N HIS A 394 -10.61 -9.88 -28.24
CA HIS A 394 -11.61 -9.02 -27.60
C HIS A 394 -11.59 -9.14 -26.06
N ASP A 395 -11.36 -10.34 -25.54
CA ASP A 395 -11.26 -10.60 -24.11
C ASP A 395 -10.04 -9.92 -23.48
N VAL A 396 -8.90 -9.92 -24.19
CA VAL A 396 -7.66 -9.25 -23.75
C VAL A 396 -7.82 -7.73 -23.82
N LEU A 397 -8.41 -7.20 -24.89
CA LEU A 397 -8.73 -5.76 -25.00
C LEU A 397 -9.63 -5.27 -23.86
N THR A 398 -10.67 -6.04 -23.53
CA THR A 398 -11.60 -5.68 -22.44
C THR A 398 -10.86 -5.63 -21.10
N ARG A 399 -9.97 -6.60 -20.84
CA ARG A 399 -9.10 -6.61 -19.66
C ARG A 399 -8.09 -5.47 -19.68
N GLN A 400 -7.54 -5.10 -20.84
CA GLN A 400 -6.63 -3.96 -20.95
C GLN A 400 -7.35 -2.66 -20.60
N LEU A 401 -8.57 -2.44 -21.07
CA LEU A 401 -9.36 -1.26 -20.69
C LEU A 401 -9.61 -1.21 -19.18
N ALA A 402 -9.90 -2.36 -18.56
CA ALA A 402 -10.03 -2.45 -17.11
C ALA A 402 -8.70 -2.16 -16.39
N ALA A 403 -7.58 -2.69 -16.88
CA ALA A 403 -6.24 -2.44 -16.35
C ALA A 403 -5.83 -0.97 -16.50
N MET A 404 -6.14 -0.32 -17.63
CA MET A 404 -5.93 1.11 -17.85
C MET A 404 -6.77 1.97 -16.91
N ALA A 405 -8.05 1.63 -16.75
CA ALA A 405 -8.92 2.34 -15.80
C ALA A 405 -8.41 2.20 -14.36
N TRP A 406 -7.95 1.01 -13.99
CA TRP A 406 -7.29 0.75 -12.71
C TRP A 406 -6.03 1.58 -12.55
N ALA A 407 -5.04 1.40 -13.43
CA ALA A 407 -3.75 2.09 -13.36
C ALA A 407 -3.89 3.61 -13.41
N THR A 408 -4.89 4.15 -14.10
CA THR A 408 -5.17 5.60 -14.09
C THR A 408 -5.61 6.06 -12.70
N ARG A 409 -6.49 5.33 -12.02
CA ARG A 409 -6.86 5.64 -10.62
C ARG A 409 -5.68 5.46 -9.68
N THR A 410 -4.85 4.44 -9.92
CA THR A 410 -3.68 4.12 -9.10
C THR A 410 -2.56 5.15 -9.24
N ALA A 411 -2.24 5.55 -10.47
CA ALA A 411 -1.17 6.48 -10.81
C ALA A 411 -1.55 7.95 -10.63
N GLN A 412 -2.84 8.29 -10.53
CA GLN A 412 -3.28 9.65 -10.26
C GLN A 412 -2.83 10.10 -8.87
N ALA A 413 -1.70 10.79 -8.82
CA ALA A 413 -1.35 11.70 -7.74
C ALA A 413 -1.57 13.13 -8.24
N ILE A 414 -2.48 13.86 -7.58
CA ILE A 414 -2.60 15.33 -7.65
C ILE A 414 -3.19 15.85 -8.97
N ARG A 415 -4.52 15.89 -9.04
CA ARG A 415 -5.23 17.00 -9.68
C ARG A 415 -6.20 17.64 -8.69
N SER A 416 -5.64 18.42 -7.77
CA SER A 416 -6.42 19.42 -7.02
C SER A 416 -5.48 20.56 -6.63
N ASN A 417 -5.62 21.65 -7.39
CA ASN A 417 -5.01 22.95 -7.12
C ASN A 417 -5.69 23.61 -5.92
#